data_AF-A0A1Z4LVY5-F1
#
_entry.id   AF-A0A1Z4LVY5-F1
#
_cell.length_a   1.000
_cell.length_b   1.000
_cell.length_c   1.000
_cell.angle_alpha   90.00
_cell.angle_beta   90.00
_cell.angle_gamma   90.00
#
_symmetry.space_group_name_H-M   'P 1'
#
loop_
_entity.id
_entity.type
_entity.pdbx_description
1 polymer ?
#
loop_
_entity_poly.entity_id
_entity_poly.type
_entity_poly.pdbx_seq_one_letter_code
_entity_poly.pdbx_strand_id
1 'polypeptide(L)'
;MPHPLFPIITNSLTTTNLMDAFAPVAPQWTSQATHAFEFCCPKCGSSSREAEKVWLNRRSPVVTEGYRRKWQEFYYCNCSYVWWAWSNDRPPAENSEFDKDNPI
;
A
#
# COMPACT_ATOMS: atom_id res chain seq x y z
N MET A 1 50.97 -27.39 -3.08
CA MET A 1 49.95 -26.88 -2.14
C MET A 1 48.85 -26.21 -2.96
N PRO A 2 47.66 -26.82 -3.13
CA PRO A 2 46.51 -26.14 -3.69
C PRO A 2 45.50 -25.81 -2.58
N HIS A 3 45.16 -24.54 -2.44
CA HIS A 3 44.06 -24.07 -1.59
C HIS A 3 42.72 -24.43 -2.25
N PRO A 4 41.74 -25.00 -1.53
CA PRO A 4 40.37 -25.10 -2.03
C PRO A 4 39.66 -23.74 -1.87
N LEU A 5 39.28 -23.14 -2.99
CA LEU A 5 38.31 -22.04 -3.01
C LEU A 5 36.92 -22.63 -2.80
N PHE A 6 36.41 -22.52 -1.57
CA PHE A 6 34.99 -22.70 -1.30
C PHE A 6 34.21 -21.52 -1.88
N PRO A 7 33.17 -21.72 -2.70
CA PRO A 7 32.24 -20.65 -3.01
C PRO A 7 31.42 -20.34 -1.76
N ILE A 8 31.55 -19.09 -1.31
CA ILE A 8 30.74 -18.47 -0.27
C ILE A 8 29.28 -18.58 -0.70
N ILE A 9 28.47 -19.29 0.08
CA ILE A 9 27.02 -19.27 -0.03
C ILE A 9 26.59 -17.84 0.29
N THR A 10 26.40 -17.02 -0.74
CA THR A 10 25.70 -15.74 -0.59
C THR A 10 24.26 -16.08 -0.26
N ASN A 11 23.91 -15.99 1.01
CA ASN A 11 22.53 -15.95 1.46
C ASN A 11 21.84 -14.76 0.77
N SER A 12 21.27 -14.98 -0.41
CA SER A 12 20.26 -14.10 -0.98
C SER A 12 19.09 -14.14 -0.02
N LEU A 13 18.94 -13.08 0.77
CA LEU A 13 17.76 -12.81 1.58
C LEU A 13 16.57 -12.59 0.64
N THR A 14 16.04 -13.66 0.05
CA THR A 14 14.69 -13.67 -0.50
C THR A 14 13.73 -13.71 0.67
N THR A 15 13.60 -12.58 1.37
CA THR A 15 12.39 -12.32 2.16
C THR A 15 11.29 -12.09 1.13
N THR A 16 10.62 -13.17 0.75
CA THR A 16 9.31 -13.12 0.12
C THR A 16 8.34 -12.49 1.11
N ASN A 17 8.31 -11.15 1.15
CA ASN A 17 7.21 -10.36 1.73
C ASN A 17 6.01 -10.48 0.79
N LEU A 18 5.47 -11.69 0.68
CA LEU A 18 4.39 -12.03 -0.23
C LEU A 18 3.07 -11.66 0.46
N MET A 19 2.79 -10.35 0.53
CA MET A 19 1.61 -9.68 1.13
C MET A 19 1.83 -8.98 2.49
N ASP A 20 2.96 -8.31 2.69
CA ASP A 20 3.04 -7.34 3.79
C ASP A 20 2.60 -5.95 3.32
N ALA A 21 1.36 -5.60 3.65
CA ALA A 21 0.76 -4.28 3.41
C ALA A 21 1.57 -3.13 4.02
N PHE A 22 2.43 -3.43 4.99
CA PHE A 22 3.15 -2.47 5.80
C PHE A 22 4.67 -2.61 5.68
N ALA A 23 5.14 -3.35 4.67
CA ALA A 23 6.55 -3.56 4.40
C ALA A 23 7.31 -2.21 4.41
N PRO A 24 8.49 -2.13 5.04
CA PRO A 24 9.22 -0.86 5.17
C PRO A 24 9.82 -0.36 3.85
N VAL A 25 9.87 -1.23 2.84
CA VAL A 25 10.41 -0.98 1.50
C VAL A 25 9.26 -1.06 0.50
N ALA A 26 9.19 -0.09 -0.41
CA ALA A 26 8.21 -0.06 -1.47
C ALA A 26 8.36 -1.29 -2.38
N PRO A 27 7.29 -2.08 -2.59
CA PRO A 27 7.31 -3.18 -3.54
C PRO A 27 7.55 -2.69 -4.98
N GLN A 28 8.21 -3.48 -5.81
CA GLN A 28 8.55 -3.07 -7.19
C GLN A 28 7.32 -2.66 -8.02
N TRP A 29 6.18 -3.30 -7.80
CA TRP A 29 4.94 -3.03 -8.53
C TRP A 29 4.38 -1.62 -8.26
N THR A 30 4.72 -0.97 -7.13
CA THR A 30 4.20 0.37 -6.81
C THR A 30 4.74 1.46 -7.74
N SER A 31 5.86 1.21 -8.41
CA SER A 31 6.44 2.14 -9.40
C SER A 31 5.55 2.38 -10.62
N GLN A 32 4.61 1.47 -10.90
CA GLN A 32 3.68 1.54 -12.02
C GLN A 32 2.32 2.16 -11.62
N ALA A 33 2.19 2.62 -10.38
CA ALA A 33 0.91 3.06 -9.83
C ALA A 33 0.47 4.42 -10.37
N THR A 34 -0.77 4.48 -10.86
CA THR A 34 -1.43 5.74 -11.24
C THR A 34 -2.28 6.27 -10.09
N HIS A 35 -2.32 7.59 -9.89
CA HIS A 35 -3.23 8.21 -8.91
C HIS A 35 -4.69 8.03 -9.35
N ALA A 36 -5.53 7.47 -8.49
CA ALA A 36 -6.96 7.35 -8.75
C ALA A 36 -7.69 8.63 -8.29
N PHE A 37 -8.62 9.12 -9.12
CA PHE A 37 -9.46 10.27 -8.76
C PHE A 37 -10.61 9.89 -7.82
N GLU A 38 -11.16 8.69 -8.01
CA GLU A 38 -12.11 8.06 -7.12
C GLU A 38 -11.39 6.96 -6.33
N PHE A 39 -11.91 6.58 -5.16
CA PHE A 39 -11.29 5.55 -4.31
C PHE A 39 -11.57 4.12 -4.84
N CYS A 40 -11.28 3.89 -6.12
CA CYS A 40 -11.49 2.64 -6.85
C CYS A 40 -10.41 2.48 -7.95
N CYS A 41 -10.33 1.29 -8.55
CA CYS A 41 -9.43 1.07 -9.67
C CYS A 41 -9.85 1.91 -10.89
N PRO A 42 -9.00 2.81 -11.43
CA PRO A 42 -9.37 3.68 -12.53
C PRO A 42 -9.53 2.93 -13.88
N LYS A 43 -9.14 1.64 -13.94
CA LYS A 43 -9.28 0.81 -15.15
C LYS A 43 -10.57 -0.01 -15.18
N CYS A 44 -10.94 -0.63 -14.06
CA CYS A 44 -12.09 -1.56 -14.00
C CYS A 44 -13.17 -1.17 -12.99
N GLY A 45 -12.96 -0.12 -12.19
CA GLY A 45 -13.89 0.31 -11.15
C GLY A 45 -13.93 -0.56 -9.90
N SER A 46 -13.14 -1.64 -9.82
CA SER A 46 -13.08 -2.51 -8.63
C SER A 46 -12.67 -1.74 -7.39
N SER A 47 -13.26 -2.12 -6.26
CA SER A 47 -12.99 -1.51 -4.96
C SER A 47 -11.60 -1.86 -4.43
N SER A 48 -11.10 -1.08 -3.46
CA SER A 48 -9.84 -1.38 -2.75
C SER A 48 -9.82 -2.77 -2.09
N ARG A 49 -10.98 -3.34 -1.76
CA ARG A 49 -11.13 -4.68 -1.15
C ARG A 49 -10.87 -5.82 -2.13
N GLU A 50 -11.00 -5.57 -3.44
CA GLU A 50 -10.76 -6.54 -4.50
C GLU A 50 -9.31 -6.56 -4.98
N ALA A 51 -8.44 -5.73 -4.40
CA ALA A 51 -7.02 -5.71 -4.72
C ALA A 51 -6.32 -6.97 -4.22
N GLU A 52 -5.47 -7.57 -5.06
CA GLU A 52 -4.68 -8.75 -4.70
C GLU A 52 -3.53 -8.40 -3.75
N LYS A 53 -3.01 -7.18 -3.88
CA LYS A 53 -1.92 -6.66 -3.03
C LYS A 53 -2.22 -5.23 -2.67
N VAL A 54 -1.84 -4.88 -1.45
CA VAL A 54 -1.90 -3.51 -0.94
C VAL A 54 -0.55 -3.17 -0.34
N TRP A 55 -0.17 -1.90 -0.38
CA TRP A 55 0.99 -1.40 0.33
C TRP A 55 0.77 0.06 0.77
N LEU A 56 1.09 0.35 2.03
CA LEU A 56 0.95 1.69 2.63
C LEU A 56 2.32 2.30 2.88
N ASN A 57 2.57 3.48 2.31
CA ASN A 57 3.80 4.22 2.59
C ASN A 57 3.71 4.93 3.95
N ARG A 58 4.02 4.21 5.04
CA ARG A 58 4.04 4.78 6.40
C ARG A 58 5.20 5.72 6.70
N ARG A 59 6.26 5.71 5.87
CA ARG A 59 7.52 6.43 6.14
C ARG A 59 7.50 7.88 5.66
N SER A 60 6.61 8.21 4.73
CA SER A 60 6.55 9.54 4.12
C SER A 60 5.13 10.10 4.19
N PRO A 61 4.63 10.42 5.40
CA PRO A 61 3.37 11.15 5.51
C PRO A 61 3.52 12.53 4.88
N VAL A 62 2.52 12.94 4.11
CA VAL A 62 2.39 14.32 3.64
C VAL A 62 1.57 15.07 4.67
N VAL A 63 2.11 16.17 5.19
CA VAL A 63 1.39 17.06 6.10
C VAL A 63 0.56 18.02 5.27
N THR A 64 -0.75 18.08 5.52
CA THR A 64 -1.66 19.03 4.88
C THR A 64 -1.94 20.22 5.78
N GLU A 65 -2.64 21.20 5.25
CA GLU A 65 -3.17 22.32 6.03
C GLU A 65 -4.00 21.80 7.22
N GLY A 66 -3.75 22.34 8.42
CA GLY A 66 -4.34 21.87 9.67
C GLY A 66 -3.56 20.77 10.40
N TYR A 67 -2.26 20.57 10.10
CA TYR A 67 -1.39 19.58 10.76
C TYR A 67 -1.86 18.12 10.64
N ARG A 68 -2.78 17.84 9.73
CA ARG A 68 -3.23 16.48 9.43
C ARG A 68 -2.20 15.78 8.56
N ARG A 69 -2.05 14.47 8.76
CA ARG A 69 -1.14 13.62 7.98
C ARG A 69 -1.98 12.78 7.04
N LYS A 70 -1.54 12.67 5.79
CA LYS A 70 -2.07 11.70 4.82
C LYS A 70 -0.96 10.79 4.33
N TRP A 71 -1.32 9.53 4.10
CA TRP A 71 -0.40 8.51 3.60
C TRP A 71 -0.82 8.07 2.21
N GLN A 72 0.13 7.67 1.38
CA GLN A 72 -0.14 7.08 0.07
C GLN A 72 -0.42 5.59 0.22
N GLU A 73 -1.57 5.17 -0.29
CA GLU A 73 -2.00 3.78 -0.29
C GLU A 73 -1.96 3.24 -1.72
N PHE A 74 -1.22 2.16 -1.94
CA PHE A 74 -1.03 1.53 -3.24
C PHE A 74 -1.80 0.21 -3.30
N TYR A 75 -2.43 -0.04 -4.44
CA TYR A 75 -3.26 -1.21 -4.69
C TYR A 75 -2.89 -1.85 -6.02
N TYR A 76 -2.67 -3.16 -5.98
CA TYR A 76 -2.56 -4.02 -7.16
C TYR A 76 -3.92 -4.67 -7.38
N CYS A 77 -4.67 -4.18 -8.36
CA CYS A 77 -6.01 -4.68 -8.66
C CYS A 77 -5.96 -6.08 -9.29
N ASN A 78 -7.02 -6.86 -9.10
CA ASN A 78 -7.24 -8.14 -9.80
C ASN A 78 -7.19 -8.03 -11.34
N CYS A 79 -7.44 -6.84 -11.92
CA CYS A 79 -7.32 -6.56 -13.35
C CYS A 79 -5.87 -6.29 -13.79
N SER A 80 -4.90 -6.56 -12.91
CA SER A 80 -3.47 -6.29 -13.06
C SER A 80 -3.12 -4.80 -13.22
N TYR A 81 -4.03 -3.90 -12.85
CA TYR A 81 -3.77 -2.47 -12.83
C TYR A 81 -3.28 -2.02 -11.45
N VAL A 82 -2.26 -1.18 -11.44
CA VAL A 82 -1.73 -0.61 -10.20
C VAL A 82 -2.18 0.83 -10.05
N TRP A 83 -2.73 1.15 -8.90
CA TRP A 83 -3.17 2.51 -8.58
C TRP A 83 -2.86 2.88 -7.15
N TRP A 84 -2.89 4.17 -6.85
CA TRP A 84 -2.75 4.68 -5.50
C TRP A 84 -3.72 5.82 -5.21
N ALA A 85 -4.08 5.98 -3.94
CA ALA A 85 -4.95 7.05 -3.45
C ALA A 85 -4.45 7.52 -2.06
N TRP A 86 -4.93 8.68 -1.60
CA TRP A 86 -4.61 9.12 -0.24
C TRP A 86 -5.46 8.38 0.78
N SER A 87 -4.90 8.14 1.96
CA SER A 87 -5.62 7.49 3.06
C SER A 87 -6.87 8.24 3.53
N ASN A 88 -6.90 9.55 3.31
CA ASN A 88 -8.04 10.40 3.64
C ASN A 88 -9.09 10.46 2.51
N ASP A 89 -8.82 9.86 1.35
CA ASP A 89 -9.79 9.74 0.26
C ASP A 89 -10.71 8.53 0.45
N ARG A 90 -10.44 7.69 1.48
CA ARG A 90 -11.32 6.59 1.86
C ARG A 90 -12.71 7.16 2.15
N PRO A 91 -13.77 6.62 1.53
CA PRO A 91 -15.12 6.96 1.94
C PRO A 91 -15.29 6.60 3.43
N PRO A 92 -16.12 7.36 4.18
CA PRO A 92 -16.48 7.00 5.54
C PRO A 92 -16.89 5.53 5.58
N ALA A 93 -16.36 4.77 6.54
CA ALA A 93 -16.78 3.39 6.71
C ALA A 93 -18.29 3.40 7.02
N GLU A 94 -19.06 2.55 6.32
CA GLU A 94 -20.51 2.39 6.49
C GLU A 94 -20.93 2.12 7.96
N ASN A 95 -19.97 1.74 8.82
CA ASN A 95 -20.18 1.43 10.24
C ASN A 95 -19.88 2.61 11.18
N SER A 96 -19.66 3.84 10.68
CA SER A 96 -19.41 5.02 11.52
C SER A 96 -20.69 5.73 11.98
N GLU A 97 -21.77 4.98 12.22
CA GLU A 97 -23.03 5.52 12.75
C GLU A 97 -23.09 5.54 14.28
N PHE A 98 -22.01 5.14 14.98
CA PHE A 98 -21.99 5.08 16.45
C PHE A 98 -21.69 6.41 17.18
N ASP A 99 -21.67 7.55 16.50
CA ASP A 99 -21.29 8.84 17.13
C ASP A 99 -22.31 9.97 16.90
N LYS A 100 -23.60 9.62 16.69
CA LYS A 100 -24.68 10.61 16.53
C LYS A 100 -25.63 10.75 17.73
N ASP A 101 -25.51 9.92 18.76
CA ASP A 101 -26.47 9.87 19.87
C ASP A 101 -25.88 10.16 21.26
N ASN A 102 -24.76 10.89 21.37
CA ASN A 102 -24.28 11.38 22.67
C ASN A 102 -24.32 12.91 22.75
N PRO A 103 -25.47 13.52 23.10
CA PRO A 103 -25.51 14.93 23.46
C PRO A 103 -24.76 15.14 24.79
N ILE A 104 -23.76 16.04 24.78
CA ILE A 104 -23.12 16.59 25.99
C ILE A 104 -24.14 17.38 26.80
#